data_AF-A0A1U7Q0Y5-F1
#
_entry.id   AF-A0A1U7Q0Y5-F1
#
_cell.length_a   1.000
_cell.length_b   1.000
_cell.length_c   1.000
_cell.angle_alpha   90.00
_cell.angle_beta   90.00
_cell.angle_gamma   90.00
#
_symmetry.space_group_name_H-M   'P 1'
#
loop_
_entity.id
_entity.type
_entity.pdbx_description
1 polymer ?
#
loop_
_entity_poly.entity_id
_entity_poly.type
_entity_poly.pdbx_seq_one_letter_code
_entity_poly.pdbx_strand_id
1 'polypeptide(L)'
;MKLSSFLKTHAVAIAAVVFAGGVMSFKTMEKKAATSYFYNSNSTAPGAFANPNNYGTSNSGGCITNGSRPCEISVPDDSSLDDVLSGKNNTQVLNMSINRKL
;
A
#
# COMPACT_ATOMS: atom_id res chain seq x y z
N MET A 1 -42.45 37.46 -40.69
CA MET A 1 -41.02 37.50 -41.03
C MET A 1 -40.32 36.38 -40.26
N LYS A 2 -39.55 35.54 -40.96
CA LYS A 2 -39.11 34.20 -40.52
C LYS A 2 -37.74 34.27 -39.81
N LEU A 3 -37.67 33.63 -38.64
CA LEU A 3 -36.55 33.45 -37.70
C LEU A 3 -35.33 32.67 -38.25
N SER A 4 -35.09 32.66 -39.55
CA SER A 4 -34.08 31.80 -40.20
C SER A 4 -32.76 32.50 -40.52
N SER A 5 -32.52 33.71 -40.00
CA SER A 5 -31.34 34.51 -40.39
C SER A 5 -30.23 34.63 -39.34
N PHE A 6 -30.34 34.01 -38.17
CA PHE A 6 -29.34 34.16 -37.09
C PHE A 6 -28.36 32.99 -36.90
N LEU A 7 -28.53 31.87 -37.61
CA LEU A 7 -27.71 30.66 -37.39
C LEU A 7 -26.57 30.43 -38.40
N LYS A 8 -26.27 31.38 -39.30
CA LYS A 8 -25.37 31.10 -40.45
C LYS A 8 -24.01 31.81 -40.47
N THR A 9 -23.64 32.59 -39.45
CA THR A 9 -22.45 33.48 -39.56
C THR A 9 -21.39 33.30 -38.48
N HIS A 10 -21.49 32.29 -37.61
CA HIS A 10 -20.46 32.01 -36.60
C HIS A 10 -19.94 30.57 -36.68
N ALA A 11 -19.72 30.07 -37.90
CA ALA A 11 -19.14 28.75 -38.17
C ALA A 11 -17.60 28.76 -38.28
N VAL A 12 -16.91 29.78 -37.75
CA VAL A 12 -15.45 29.87 -37.84
C VAL A 12 -14.89 30.47 -36.54
N ALA A 13 -13.85 29.83 -36.03
CA ALA A 13 -13.02 30.20 -34.87
C ALA A 13 -13.26 29.41 -33.56
N ILE A 14 -13.11 28.09 -33.60
CA ILE A 14 -12.58 27.32 -32.46
C ILE A 14 -11.34 26.58 -32.95
N ALA A 15 -10.29 27.36 -33.24
CA ALA A 15 -8.99 26.85 -33.64
C ALA A 15 -7.91 27.69 -32.96
N ALA A 16 -7.87 27.62 -31.63
CA ALA A 16 -6.71 27.97 -30.83
C ALA A 16 -6.99 27.58 -29.38
N VAL A 17 -5.96 27.14 -28.67
CA VAL A 17 -5.93 26.97 -27.20
C VAL A 17 -6.50 25.64 -26.67
N VAL A 18 -5.86 24.50 -26.99
CA VAL A 18 -5.60 23.46 -25.97
C VAL A 18 -4.32 22.67 -26.33
N PHE A 19 -3.15 23.32 -26.37
CA PHE A 19 -1.85 22.62 -26.36
C PHE A 19 -0.87 23.27 -25.38
N ALA A 20 -1.38 23.81 -24.28
CA ALA A 20 -0.54 24.37 -23.23
C ALA A 20 -1.27 24.22 -21.89
N GLY A 21 -1.13 23.06 -21.25
CA GLY A 21 -1.78 22.84 -19.97
C GLY A 21 -1.70 21.40 -19.53
N GLY A 22 -0.53 20.99 -19.08
CA GLY A 22 -0.41 19.80 -18.26
C GLY A 22 0.23 18.60 -18.92
N VAL A 23 1.51 18.70 -19.31
CA VAL A 23 2.45 17.70 -18.78
C VAL A 23 2.57 17.97 -17.28
N MET A 24 1.48 17.74 -16.54
CA MET A 24 1.57 17.50 -15.11
C MET A 24 2.48 16.29 -15.09
N SER A 25 3.76 16.55 -14.81
CA SER A 25 4.76 15.53 -14.64
C SER A 25 4.06 14.46 -13.84
N PHE A 26 3.89 13.29 -14.44
CA PHE A 26 3.76 12.08 -13.67
C PHE A 26 5.10 11.94 -12.91
N LYS A 27 5.35 12.83 -11.93
CA LYS A 27 5.65 12.37 -10.59
C LYS A 27 4.43 11.56 -10.21
N THR A 28 4.35 10.36 -10.77
CA THR A 28 4.12 9.17 -9.97
C THR A 28 4.81 9.49 -8.66
N MET A 29 4.03 9.93 -7.65
CA MET A 29 4.41 9.59 -6.30
C MET A 29 4.58 8.08 -6.44
N GLU A 30 5.82 7.63 -6.57
CA GLU A 30 6.18 6.28 -6.17
C GLU A 30 5.74 6.26 -4.71
N LYS A 31 4.45 5.94 -4.52
CA LYS A 31 3.92 5.47 -3.28
C LYS A 31 4.82 4.28 -3.04
N LYS A 32 5.80 4.45 -2.17
CA LYS A 32 6.67 3.37 -1.79
C LYS A 32 5.68 2.25 -1.38
N ALA A 33 5.89 1.06 -1.90
CA ALA A 33 4.96 -0.01 -1.59
C ALA A 33 5.20 -0.35 -0.12
N ALA A 34 4.13 -0.43 0.68
CA ALA A 34 4.22 -0.91 2.05
C ALA A 34 5.08 -2.18 2.08
N THR A 35 6.10 -2.19 2.94
CA THR A 35 7.08 -3.28 2.96
C THR A 35 6.51 -4.44 3.76
N SER A 36 6.43 -5.61 3.12
CA SER A 36 6.01 -6.85 3.79
C SER A 36 7.18 -7.51 4.51
N TYR A 37 6.97 -7.81 5.80
CA TYR A 37 7.89 -8.56 6.64
C TYR A 37 7.26 -9.90 7.03
N PHE A 38 7.99 -10.98 6.79
CA PHE A 38 7.56 -12.35 7.03
C PHE A 38 8.18 -12.90 8.31
N TYR A 39 7.37 -13.57 9.14
CA TYR A 39 7.84 -14.18 10.36
C TYR A 39 8.62 -15.48 10.08
N ASN A 40 9.92 -15.47 10.36
CA ASN A 40 10.85 -16.55 10.01
C ASN A 40 11.33 -17.39 11.22
N SER A 41 10.96 -17.01 12.45
CA SER A 41 11.34 -17.73 13.67
C SER A 41 10.28 -18.73 14.10
N ASN A 42 10.67 -19.89 14.65
CA ASN A 42 9.70 -20.87 15.18
C ASN A 42 9.23 -20.58 16.62
N SER A 43 9.73 -19.51 17.24
CA SER A 43 9.40 -19.19 18.63
C SER A 43 7.94 -18.73 18.79
N THR A 44 7.24 -19.28 19.78
CA THR A 44 5.91 -18.82 20.20
C THR A 44 5.92 -18.27 21.62
N ALA A 45 7.12 -18.07 22.20
CA ALA A 45 7.29 -17.53 23.53
C ALA A 45 6.66 -16.13 23.66
N PRO A 46 6.26 -15.70 24.87
CA PRO A 46 5.74 -14.36 25.09
C PRO A 46 6.68 -13.28 24.53
N GLY A 47 6.14 -12.38 23.70
CA GLY A 47 6.92 -11.31 23.05
C GLY A 47 7.69 -11.73 21.80
N ALA A 48 7.75 -13.03 21.46
CA ALA A 48 8.45 -13.51 20.27
C ALA A 48 7.88 -12.92 18.96
N PHE A 49 6.58 -12.64 18.91
CA PHE A 49 5.96 -12.06 17.72
C PHE A 49 6.22 -10.55 17.62
N ALA A 50 6.53 -9.89 18.73
CA ALA A 50 6.87 -8.46 18.72
C ALA A 50 8.37 -8.22 18.52
N ASN A 51 9.20 -9.27 18.43
CA ASN A 51 10.64 -9.13 18.22
C ASN A 51 10.95 -8.99 16.72
N PRO A 52 11.44 -7.83 16.24
CA PRO A 52 11.73 -7.60 14.82
C PRO A 52 12.77 -8.57 14.25
N ASN A 53 13.68 -9.10 15.07
CA ASN A 53 14.72 -10.06 14.64
C ASN A 53 14.14 -11.40 14.18
N ASN A 54 12.89 -11.68 14.52
CA ASN A 54 12.19 -12.88 14.06
C ASN A 54 11.56 -12.70 12.67
N TYR A 55 11.71 -11.53 12.04
CA TYR A 55 11.16 -11.22 10.73
C TYR A 55 12.24 -11.04 9.67
N GLY A 56 11.89 -11.29 8.41
CA GLY A 56 12.71 -10.97 7.25
C GLY A 56 11.87 -10.53 6.06
N THR A 57 12.50 -9.92 5.05
CA THR A 57 11.82 -9.46 3.83
C THR A 57 11.56 -10.59 2.82
N SER A 58 12.21 -11.75 3.01
CA SER A 58 11.98 -12.94 2.22
C SER A 58 10.99 -13.87 2.93
N ASN A 59 9.95 -14.30 2.21
CA ASN A 59 9.04 -15.32 2.67
C ASN A 59 9.75 -16.69 2.64
N SER A 60 10.04 -17.26 3.81
CA SER A 60 10.66 -18.59 3.91
C SER A 60 9.62 -19.75 3.82
N GLY A 61 8.37 -19.45 3.43
CA GLY A 61 7.34 -20.44 3.10
C GLY A 61 6.68 -21.15 4.29
N GLY A 62 7.08 -20.85 5.53
CA GLY A 62 6.64 -21.56 6.74
C GLY A 62 5.36 -21.02 7.40
N CYS A 63 4.83 -19.90 6.91
CA CYS A 63 3.85 -19.12 7.67
C CYS A 63 2.42 -19.69 7.65
N ILE A 64 2.04 -20.37 6.56
CA ILE A 64 0.70 -20.95 6.36
C ILE A 64 0.63 -22.39 6.89
N THR A 65 1.79 -22.99 7.19
CA THR A 65 1.90 -24.39 7.59
C THR A 65 2.02 -24.57 9.11
N ASN A 66 2.53 -23.57 9.84
CA ASN A 66 2.89 -23.69 11.26
C ASN A 66 2.00 -22.87 12.22
N GLY A 67 0.91 -23.48 12.70
CA GLY A 67 0.20 -23.07 13.93
C GLY A 67 -0.27 -21.61 14.03
N SER A 68 -0.59 -21.17 15.26
CA SER A 68 -1.04 -19.79 15.57
C SER A 68 0.16 -18.84 15.67
N ARG A 69 0.73 -18.51 14.52
CA ARG A 69 1.88 -17.59 14.37
C ARG A 69 1.54 -16.46 13.39
N PRO A 70 2.13 -15.27 13.57
CA PRO A 70 2.01 -14.24 12.54
C PRO A 70 2.68 -14.74 11.26
N CYS A 71 2.10 -14.41 10.11
CA CYS A 71 2.66 -14.77 8.82
C CYS A 71 3.38 -13.57 8.21
N GLU A 72 2.62 -12.51 7.96
CA GLU A 72 3.09 -11.31 7.29
C GLU A 72 2.65 -10.07 8.07
N ILE A 73 3.54 -9.08 8.18
CA ILE A 73 3.26 -7.75 8.70
C ILE A 73 3.53 -6.74 7.59
N SER A 74 2.54 -5.93 7.27
CA SER A 74 2.70 -4.82 6.33
C SER A 74 3.14 -3.57 7.09
N VAL A 75 4.29 -3.01 6.71
CA VAL A 75 4.88 -1.83 7.32
C VAL A 75 4.72 -0.64 6.36
N PRO A 76 4.02 0.43 6.75
CA PRO A 76 3.94 1.68 5.99
C PRO A 76 5.32 2.29 5.71
N ASP A 77 5.45 3.02 4.61
CA ASP A 77 6.74 3.57 4.12
C ASP A 77 7.44 4.53 5.08
N ASP A 78 6.66 5.18 5.95
CA ASP A 78 7.14 6.15 6.94
C ASP A 78 7.33 5.53 8.34
N SER A 79 7.37 4.19 8.43
CA SER A 79 7.51 3.45 9.68
C SER A 79 8.49 2.30 9.55
N SER A 80 9.10 1.90 10.67
CA SER A 80 9.89 0.69 10.73
C SER A 80 9.08 -0.47 11.30
N LEU A 81 9.57 -1.70 11.07
CA LEU A 81 9.00 -2.87 11.72
C LEU A 81 9.04 -2.75 13.26
N ASP A 82 10.07 -2.12 13.81
CA ASP A 82 10.17 -1.88 15.25
C ASP A 82 9.05 -0.95 15.74
N ASP A 83 8.78 0.15 15.02
CA ASP A 83 7.68 1.08 15.35
C ASP A 83 6.32 0.38 15.33
N VAL A 84 6.14 -0.53 14.36
CA VAL A 84 4.91 -1.31 14.20
C VAL A 84 4.77 -2.39 15.27
N LEU A 85 5.86 -2.95 15.80
CA LEU A 85 5.82 -4.04 16.79
C LEU A 85 5.99 -3.57 18.24
N SER A 86 6.56 -2.39 18.46
CA SER A 86 6.91 -1.87 19.78
C SER A 86 5.71 -1.80 20.71
N GLY A 87 5.89 -2.28 21.94
CA GLY A 87 4.85 -2.34 22.97
C GLY A 87 3.71 -3.35 22.69
N LYS A 88 3.76 -4.12 21.60
CA LYS A 88 2.73 -5.13 21.30
C LYS A 88 3.05 -6.47 21.96
N ASN A 89 1.99 -7.19 22.33
CA ASN A 89 2.07 -8.59 22.74
C ASN A 89 1.77 -9.53 21.56
N ASN A 90 1.99 -10.82 21.78
CA ASN A 90 1.77 -11.85 20.75
C ASN A 90 0.35 -11.82 20.17
N THR A 91 -0.67 -11.65 21.01
CA THR A 91 -2.07 -11.60 20.56
C THR A 91 -2.35 -10.39 19.68
N GLN A 92 -1.80 -9.22 20.03
CA GLN A 92 -1.94 -8.00 19.24
C GLN A 92 -1.24 -8.14 17.88
N VAL A 93 -0.04 -8.73 17.84
CA VAL A 93 0.66 -8.99 16.59
C VAL A 93 -0.09 -10.01 15.72
N LEU A 94 -0.65 -11.06 16.32
CA LEU A 94 -1.48 -12.03 15.59
C LEU A 94 -2.72 -11.37 14.96
N ASN A 95 -3.36 -10.43 15.65
CA ASN A 95 -4.56 -9.75 15.15
C ASN A 95 -4.29 -8.79 13.99
N MET A 96 -3.07 -8.25 13.87
CA MET A 96 -2.67 -7.40 12.75
C MET A 96 -1.93 -8.16 11.65
N SER A 97 -1.56 -9.42 11.90
CA SER A 97 -0.87 -10.25 10.91
C SER A 97 -1.79 -10.69 9.79
N ILE A 98 -1.27 -10.63 8.57
CA ILE A 98 -1.96 -10.99 7.33
C ILE A 98 -1.54 -12.41 6.95
N ASN A 99 -2.42 -13.16 6.27
CA ASN A 99 -2.12 -14.49 5.71
C ASN A 99 -1.72 -15.58 6.73
N ARG A 100 -2.11 -15.43 8.01
CA ARG A 100 -1.87 -16.45 9.04
C ARG A 100 -2.86 -17.62 8.95
N LYS A 101 -2.45 -18.79 9.46
CA LYS A 101 -3.34 -19.93 9.69
C LYS A 101 -4.22 -19.67 10.91
N LEU A 102 -5.54 -19.86 10.76
CA LEU A 102 -6.52 -19.80 11.87
C LEU A 102 -6.55 -21.11 12.65
#